data_AF-A0A2V9III0-F1
#
_entry.id   AF-A0A2V9III0-F1
#
_cell.length_a   1.000
_cell.length_b   1.000
_cell.length_c   1.000
_cell.angle_alpha   90.00
_cell.angle_beta   90.00
_cell.angle_gamma   90.00
#
_symmetry.space_group_name_H-M   'P 1'
#
loop_
_entity.id
_entity.type
_entity.pdbx_description
1 polymer ?
#
loop_
_entity_poly.entity_id
_entity_poly.type
_entity_poly.pdbx_seq_one_letter_code
_entity_poly.pdbx_strand_id
1 'polypeptide(L)'
;MRPAKTLQISLLVTIVTILANEFWPRSIGQERESPQQGMGGAPTRAAPNYASRRTAGIVDPKAPAVFEDITGKTALNGFKHRSGAASKDYILEAPSGGVAIFDYDGDGRPDVYLVNGSSFEALQGKEKPPRAALYRNLGNWRFEDVTDKAGVANERWGFGVAVGDYNNDGHPDMYVSNYGVSRLYRNNGDGTFTDAAEEAGVARKGWSTGATWGDYDGDGLLDLFVPGYVQFNLNDLPPNPHMTGRAGPKDEGVCQYRGVPVFCGPRGLKGEGDTLYRQKPDGTFEDVSRRAGVDDPQGYYGMASAFVDANNDGLLDLIVTNDSTPNYLYLNRGNGTFEDFSYASGVALNEEGHEQASMGVAAGDYDNDGLVDFYVTNFSDETNSLYHNEGEGMFRDVTFHAGHGETTLPFLGWGTSFLDFDNDGWKDLIVANGHVYPVVDAQRWGTSYAQQVLLFRNLRNGSFGRVPAAPGSGLAVAIRGRGLAVGDLD
;
A
#
# COMPACT_ATOMS: atom_id res chain seq x y z
N MET A 1 -24.38 36.29 -20.52
CA MET A 1 -23.44 35.33 -21.12
C MET A 1 -22.11 35.46 -20.39
N ARG A 2 -21.84 34.57 -19.43
CA ARG A 2 -20.53 34.39 -18.81
C ARG A 2 -19.97 33.09 -19.39
N PRO A 3 -18.71 33.03 -19.86
CA PRO A 3 -18.16 31.79 -20.37
C PRO A 3 -17.80 30.84 -19.21
N ALA A 4 -17.72 29.57 -19.58
CA ALA A 4 -17.62 28.40 -18.72
C ALA A 4 -16.43 28.44 -17.75
N LYS A 5 -16.66 27.98 -16.52
CA LYS A 5 -15.61 27.54 -15.61
C LYS A 5 -14.97 26.29 -16.23
N THR A 6 -13.69 26.38 -16.54
CA THR A 6 -12.83 25.24 -16.87
C THR A 6 -12.76 24.34 -15.63
N LEU A 7 -13.09 23.07 -15.82
CA LEU A 7 -12.86 22.00 -14.84
C LEU A 7 -11.34 21.93 -14.62
N GLN A 8 -10.85 22.25 -13.42
CA GLN A 8 -9.48 21.93 -13.03
C GLN A 8 -9.42 20.39 -12.93
N ILE A 9 -8.71 19.77 -13.86
CA ILE A 9 -8.46 18.33 -13.85
C ILE A 9 -7.34 18.12 -12.83
N SER A 10 -7.68 17.88 -11.57
CA SER A 10 -6.73 17.26 -10.64
C SER A 10 -6.34 15.92 -11.27
N LEU A 11 -5.07 15.72 -11.63
CA LEU A 11 -4.62 14.51 -12.31
C LEU A 11 -3.95 13.58 -11.31
N LEU A 12 -4.53 12.39 -11.10
CA LEU A 12 -3.79 11.30 -10.49
C LEU A 12 -2.67 10.87 -11.43
N VAL A 13 -1.43 11.04 -11.03
CA VAL A 13 -0.31 10.33 -11.67
C VAL A 13 -0.37 8.88 -11.21
N THR A 14 -1.19 8.08 -11.89
CA THR A 14 -1.06 6.62 -11.86
C THR A 14 0.28 6.31 -12.53
N ILE A 15 1.32 6.00 -11.76
CA ILE A 15 2.59 5.60 -12.35
C ILE A 15 2.49 4.16 -12.77
N VAL A 16 2.13 3.97 -14.04
CA VAL A 16 1.89 2.66 -14.62
C VAL A 16 3.22 2.00 -15.00
N THR A 17 3.57 0.93 -14.28
CA THR A 17 4.59 -0.01 -14.81
C THR A 17 3.94 -0.99 -15.78
N ILE A 18 4.31 -0.90 -17.06
CA ILE A 18 3.87 -1.81 -18.13
C ILE A 18 4.86 -2.97 -18.33
N LEU A 19 4.36 -4.22 -18.30
CA LEU A 19 5.00 -5.41 -18.91
C LEU A 19 4.23 -5.78 -20.20
N ALA A 20 4.96 -6.16 -21.26
CA ALA A 20 4.43 -6.39 -22.61
C ALA A 20 3.85 -7.81 -22.86
N ASN A 21 2.93 -7.89 -23.83
CA ASN A 21 2.00 -8.98 -24.20
C ASN A 21 2.59 -10.13 -25.06
N GLU A 22 2.02 -11.36 -24.96
CA GLU A 22 1.87 -12.36 -26.05
C GLU A 22 0.56 -13.21 -25.90
N PHE A 23 0.01 -13.74 -27.01
CA PHE A 23 -1.37 -14.26 -27.22
C PHE A 23 -1.49 -15.80 -27.50
N TRP A 24 -2.70 -16.38 -27.24
CA TRP A 24 -3.41 -17.56 -27.86
C TRP A 24 -3.54 -18.96 -27.14
N PRO A 25 -4.49 -19.90 -27.50
CA PRO A 25 -5.68 -20.30 -26.68
C PRO A 25 -5.94 -21.81 -26.29
N ARG A 26 -6.95 -22.02 -25.40
CA ARG A 26 -8.01 -23.11 -25.22
C ARG A 26 -7.58 -24.62 -25.13
N SER A 27 -8.17 -25.58 -24.37
CA SER A 27 -9.49 -25.79 -23.70
C SER A 27 -9.53 -27.05 -22.76
N ILE A 28 -10.29 -26.95 -21.64
CA ILE A 28 -11.29 -27.85 -20.96
C ILE A 28 -10.98 -29.30 -20.52
N GLY A 29 -11.28 -29.59 -19.23
CA GLY A 29 -11.73 -30.91 -18.69
C GLY A 29 -12.07 -30.87 -17.17
N GLN A 30 -13.28 -31.30 -16.77
CA GLN A 30 -13.82 -31.47 -15.39
C GLN A 30 -13.28 -32.79 -14.74
N GLU A 31 -13.28 -33.10 -13.43
CA GLU A 31 -14.27 -32.94 -12.35
C GLU A 31 -13.72 -33.49 -10.98
N ARG A 32 -14.34 -33.06 -9.85
CA ARG A 32 -14.47 -33.64 -8.48
C ARG A 32 -13.39 -33.43 -7.39
N GLU A 33 -13.79 -32.75 -6.31
CA GLU A 33 -13.07 -32.54 -5.04
C GLU A 33 -13.69 -33.27 -3.84
N SER A 34 -12.84 -33.58 -2.87
CA SER A 34 -13.12 -33.91 -1.45
C SER A 34 -12.32 -32.95 -0.54
N PRO A 35 -12.73 -32.72 0.73
CA PRO A 35 -12.53 -31.44 1.42
C PRO A 35 -11.18 -31.33 2.15
N GLN A 36 -10.53 -30.15 2.07
CA GLN A 36 -9.34 -29.82 2.89
C GLN A 36 -9.30 -28.34 3.32
N GLN A 37 -8.72 -28.14 4.51
CA GLN A 37 -8.67 -26.93 5.34
C GLN A 37 -8.01 -25.74 4.61
N GLY A 38 -8.71 -24.60 4.57
CA GLY A 38 -8.23 -23.36 3.96
C GLY A 38 -7.80 -22.33 5.00
N MET A 39 -6.66 -21.67 4.73
CA MET A 39 -6.24 -20.43 5.39
C MET A 39 -7.10 -19.26 4.91
N GLY A 40 -7.41 -18.33 5.82
CA GLY A 40 -8.37 -17.25 5.62
C GLY A 40 -9.78 -17.74 5.92
N GLY A 41 -10.46 -17.12 6.89
CA GLY A 41 -11.85 -17.47 7.20
C GLY A 41 -12.70 -17.35 5.93
N ALA A 42 -13.12 -18.48 5.37
CA ALA A 42 -14.01 -18.45 4.21
C ALA A 42 -15.41 -17.98 4.67
N PRO A 43 -16.10 -17.12 3.91
CA PRO A 43 -17.56 -17.20 3.94
C PRO A 43 -17.93 -18.62 3.50
N THR A 44 -18.88 -19.25 4.19
CA THR A 44 -19.38 -20.62 3.96
C THR A 44 -20.09 -20.82 2.61
N ARG A 45 -19.81 -19.98 1.62
CA ARG A 45 -20.45 -19.96 0.31
C ARG A 45 -19.40 -20.16 -0.78
N ALA A 46 -19.59 -21.19 -1.61
CA ALA A 46 -18.80 -21.39 -2.81
C ALA A 46 -18.72 -20.09 -3.61
N ALA A 47 -17.51 -19.71 -4.03
CA ALA A 47 -17.31 -18.46 -4.75
C ALA A 47 -18.18 -18.41 -6.01
N PRO A 48 -18.98 -17.35 -6.22
CA PRO A 48 -19.78 -17.21 -7.43
C PRO A 48 -18.88 -17.22 -8.68
N ASN A 49 -19.18 -18.11 -9.62
CA ASN A 49 -18.57 -18.09 -10.95
C ASN A 49 -19.15 -16.92 -11.73
N TYR A 50 -18.31 -15.94 -12.06
CA TYR A 50 -18.71 -14.79 -12.84
C TYR A 50 -18.42 -15.01 -14.32
N ALA A 51 -19.40 -14.70 -15.17
CA ALA A 51 -19.25 -14.81 -16.62
C ALA A 51 -18.25 -13.79 -17.21
N SER A 52 -18.01 -12.68 -16.52
CA SER A 52 -17.09 -11.60 -16.91
C SER A 52 -16.15 -11.21 -15.76
N ARG A 53 -14.94 -10.74 -16.09
CA ARG A 53 -14.03 -10.10 -15.14
C ARG A 53 -14.70 -8.83 -14.59
N ARG A 54 -14.63 -8.63 -13.27
CA ARG A 54 -15.25 -7.49 -12.57
C ARG A 54 -14.24 -6.40 -12.17
N THR A 55 -12.96 -6.61 -12.45
CA THR A 55 -11.88 -5.70 -12.02
C THR A 55 -11.04 -5.12 -13.15
N ALA A 56 -11.24 -5.56 -14.39
CA ALA A 56 -10.53 -5.02 -15.55
C ALA A 56 -11.43 -4.98 -16.79
N GLY A 57 -11.20 -3.99 -17.65
CA GLY A 57 -11.93 -3.84 -18.91
C GLY A 57 -13.39 -3.41 -18.75
N ILE A 58 -13.77 -2.87 -17.58
CA ILE A 58 -15.10 -2.31 -17.35
C ILE A 58 -15.05 -0.84 -17.71
N VAL A 59 -15.81 -0.48 -18.72
CA VAL A 59 -15.95 0.91 -19.16
C VAL A 59 -17.42 1.22 -19.42
N ASP A 60 -17.82 2.46 -19.15
CA ASP A 60 -19.11 3.00 -19.54
C ASP A 60 -18.88 4.13 -20.56
N PRO A 61 -19.32 3.98 -21.82
CA PRO A 61 -19.21 5.04 -22.83
C PRO A 61 -19.90 6.36 -22.48
N LYS A 62 -20.78 6.36 -21.46
CA LYS A 62 -21.46 7.56 -20.95
C LYS A 62 -20.79 8.14 -19.70
N ALA A 63 -19.76 7.49 -19.17
CA ALA A 63 -19.03 7.99 -18.01
C ALA A 63 -18.26 9.29 -18.33
N PRO A 64 -18.07 10.17 -17.35
CA PRO A 64 -17.16 11.29 -17.49
C PRO A 64 -15.72 10.79 -17.64
N ALA A 65 -14.94 11.41 -18.53
CA ALA A 65 -13.51 11.18 -18.60
C ALA A 65 -12.83 11.93 -17.44
N VAL A 66 -12.59 11.20 -16.35
CA VAL A 66 -11.83 11.68 -15.19
C VAL A 66 -10.50 10.93 -15.12
N PHE A 67 -9.44 11.70 -14.88
CA PHE A 67 -8.03 11.31 -14.98
C PHE A 67 -7.60 10.80 -16.37
N GLU A 68 -6.38 11.13 -16.74
CA GLU A 68 -5.70 10.65 -17.95
C GLU A 68 -4.45 9.89 -17.54
N ASP A 69 -4.19 8.73 -18.16
CA ASP A 69 -2.87 8.11 -18.06
C ASP A 69 -1.90 8.82 -19.01
N ILE A 70 -1.04 9.66 -18.45
CA ILE A 70 -0.02 10.40 -19.18
C ILE A 70 1.32 9.68 -19.22
N THR A 71 1.48 8.52 -18.58
CA THR A 71 2.78 7.87 -18.36
C THR A 71 3.55 7.71 -19.66
N GLY A 72 2.89 7.24 -20.72
CA GLY A 72 3.49 7.03 -22.04
C GLY A 72 4.03 8.29 -22.74
N LYS A 73 3.69 9.48 -22.24
CA LYS A 73 4.11 10.79 -22.76
C LYS A 73 5.25 11.43 -21.95
N THR A 74 5.62 10.83 -20.81
CA THR A 74 6.63 11.38 -19.89
C THR A 74 7.85 10.46 -19.79
N ALA A 75 8.91 10.92 -19.10
CA ALA A 75 10.09 10.09 -18.83
C ALA A 75 9.78 8.88 -17.95
N LEU A 76 8.68 8.90 -17.19
CA LEU A 76 8.28 7.82 -16.29
C LEU A 76 8.00 6.51 -17.03
N ASN A 77 7.63 6.54 -18.32
CA ASN A 77 7.49 5.32 -19.14
C ASN A 77 8.77 4.47 -19.21
N GLY A 78 9.93 5.09 -18.96
CA GLY A 78 11.22 4.41 -18.88
C GLY A 78 11.36 3.50 -17.65
N PHE A 79 10.61 3.76 -16.57
CA PHE A 79 10.65 2.96 -15.36
C PHE A 79 10.10 1.55 -15.59
N LYS A 80 10.78 0.55 -15.02
CA LYS A 80 10.37 -0.86 -15.05
C LYS A 80 10.41 -1.43 -13.64
N HIS A 81 9.25 -1.48 -13.00
CA HIS A 81 9.07 -2.22 -11.76
C HIS A 81 9.23 -3.74 -11.97
N ARG A 82 10.06 -4.36 -11.14
CA ARG A 82 10.28 -5.80 -11.06
C ARG A 82 10.37 -6.20 -9.59
N SER A 83 9.44 -7.03 -9.16
CA SER A 83 9.47 -7.70 -7.86
C SER A 83 9.26 -9.19 -8.10
N GLY A 84 10.32 -9.97 -7.95
CA GLY A 84 10.36 -11.40 -8.23
C GLY A 84 10.20 -11.80 -9.69
N ALA A 85 9.91 -13.08 -9.89
CA ALA A 85 9.54 -13.71 -11.15
C ALA A 85 8.08 -13.44 -11.51
N ALA A 86 7.72 -13.66 -12.77
CA ALA A 86 6.33 -13.49 -13.24
C ALA A 86 5.35 -14.49 -12.60
N SER A 87 5.82 -15.68 -12.22
CA SER A 87 5.00 -16.73 -11.59
C SER A 87 4.56 -16.40 -10.16
N LYS A 88 5.38 -15.63 -9.42
CA LYS A 88 5.22 -15.35 -7.98
C LYS A 88 5.22 -16.65 -7.17
N ASP A 89 6.41 -17.11 -6.82
CA ASP A 89 6.62 -18.37 -6.11
C ASP A 89 6.56 -18.17 -4.59
N TYR A 90 6.89 -16.95 -4.13
CA TYR A 90 6.97 -16.59 -2.72
C TYR A 90 6.33 -15.23 -2.44
N ILE A 91 5.81 -15.07 -1.23
CA ILE A 91 5.15 -13.85 -0.76
C ILE A 91 6.02 -12.60 -0.88
N LEU A 92 7.34 -12.72 -0.71
CA LEU A 92 8.31 -11.62 -0.87
C LEU A 92 8.19 -10.90 -2.22
N GLU A 93 7.72 -11.60 -3.24
CA GLU A 93 7.64 -11.09 -4.59
C GLU A 93 6.39 -10.22 -4.85
N ALA A 94 5.41 -10.23 -3.95
CA ALA A 94 4.10 -9.65 -4.21
C ALA A 94 3.93 -8.15 -3.88
N PRO A 95 4.39 -7.61 -2.73
CA PRO A 95 3.89 -6.31 -2.23
C PRO A 95 4.67 -5.05 -2.65
N SER A 96 5.83 -5.19 -3.31
CA SER A 96 6.68 -4.03 -3.65
C SER A 96 6.01 -3.03 -4.60
N GLY A 97 6.23 -1.72 -4.38
CA GLY A 97 5.91 -0.67 -5.36
C GLY A 97 5.47 0.67 -4.77
N GLY A 98 6.03 1.08 -3.63
CA GLY A 98 5.77 2.39 -3.01
C GLY A 98 6.13 3.57 -3.92
N VAL A 99 5.45 4.69 -3.69
CA VAL A 99 5.60 5.94 -4.45
C VAL A 99 5.55 7.12 -3.49
N ALA A 100 6.36 8.15 -3.76
CA ALA A 100 6.28 9.44 -3.09
C ALA A 100 6.20 10.57 -4.11
N ILE A 101 5.43 11.61 -3.77
CA ILE A 101 5.37 12.88 -4.49
C ILE A 101 5.79 13.98 -3.51
N PHE A 102 6.88 14.69 -3.82
CA PHE A 102 7.45 15.73 -2.95
C PHE A 102 8.42 16.62 -3.74
N ASP A 103 8.58 17.88 -3.34
CA ASP A 103 9.54 18.82 -3.95
C ASP A 103 10.93 18.57 -3.35
N TYR A 104 11.79 17.82 -4.04
CA TYR A 104 13.07 17.39 -3.48
C TYR A 104 14.15 18.47 -3.56
N ASP A 105 14.00 19.44 -4.47
CA ASP A 105 15.00 20.49 -4.69
C ASP A 105 14.51 21.92 -4.40
N GLY A 106 13.29 22.05 -3.88
CA GLY A 106 12.72 23.31 -3.41
C GLY A 106 12.32 24.26 -4.54
N ASP A 107 12.09 23.75 -5.75
CA ASP A 107 11.77 24.55 -6.92
C ASP A 107 10.27 24.84 -7.11
N GLY A 108 9.45 24.40 -6.15
CA GLY A 108 8.01 24.59 -6.06
C GLY A 108 7.20 23.62 -6.93
N ARG A 109 7.85 22.65 -7.60
CA ARG A 109 7.17 21.62 -8.37
C ARG A 109 7.42 20.26 -7.72
N PRO A 110 6.37 19.55 -7.28
CA PRO A 110 6.57 18.22 -6.73
C PRO A 110 7.17 17.26 -7.76
N ASP A 111 8.14 16.50 -7.30
CA ASP A 111 8.86 15.45 -8.03
C ASP A 111 8.31 14.08 -7.65
N VAL A 112 8.79 13.04 -8.33
CA VAL A 112 8.24 11.70 -8.21
C VAL A 112 9.35 10.68 -7.90
N TYR A 113 9.22 9.99 -6.77
CA TYR A 113 10.09 8.86 -6.43
C TYR A 113 9.33 7.53 -6.48
N LEU A 114 9.92 6.55 -7.16
CA LEU A 114 9.37 5.23 -7.41
C LEU A 114 10.25 4.15 -6.80
N VAL A 115 9.70 3.41 -5.83
CA VAL A 115 10.37 2.27 -5.23
C VAL A 115 10.25 1.06 -6.16
N ASN A 116 11.35 0.32 -6.29
CA ASN A 116 11.40 -0.92 -7.06
C ASN A 116 11.58 -2.13 -6.14
N GLY A 117 11.12 -3.29 -6.61
CA GLY A 117 11.38 -4.56 -5.95
C GLY A 117 12.76 -5.09 -6.29
N SER A 118 12.97 -6.38 -6.07
CA SER A 118 14.16 -7.08 -6.53
C SER A 118 13.82 -8.49 -6.99
N SER A 119 14.79 -9.38 -7.10
CA SER A 119 14.63 -10.79 -7.44
C SER A 119 15.51 -11.65 -6.54
N PHE A 120 15.21 -12.94 -6.47
CA PHE A 120 16.09 -13.89 -5.76
C PHE A 120 17.47 -13.98 -6.42
N GLU A 121 17.55 -13.87 -7.75
CA GLU A 121 18.81 -13.82 -8.49
C GLU A 121 19.66 -12.59 -8.07
N ALA A 122 19.05 -11.42 -7.93
CA ALA A 122 19.73 -10.21 -7.49
C ALA A 122 20.19 -10.32 -6.02
N LEU A 123 19.36 -10.87 -5.13
CA LEU A 123 19.76 -11.15 -3.74
C LEU A 123 20.95 -12.12 -3.66
N GLN A 124 21.07 -13.05 -4.61
CA GLN A 124 22.18 -13.99 -4.71
C GLN A 124 23.39 -13.42 -5.49
N GLY A 125 23.34 -12.16 -5.92
CA GLY A 125 24.41 -11.52 -6.70
C GLY A 125 24.57 -12.06 -8.12
N LYS A 126 23.55 -12.75 -8.66
CA LYS A 126 23.57 -13.35 -10.00
C LYS A 126 23.14 -12.39 -11.11
N GLU A 127 22.44 -11.31 -10.76
CA GLU A 127 22.11 -10.23 -11.67
C GLU A 127 22.21 -8.88 -10.95
N LYS A 128 22.18 -7.79 -11.72
CA LYS A 128 22.07 -6.46 -11.12
C LYS A 128 20.67 -6.30 -10.52
N PRO A 129 20.55 -5.75 -9.31
CA PRO A 129 19.25 -5.48 -8.72
C PRO A 129 18.47 -4.48 -9.59
N PRO A 130 17.14 -4.66 -9.73
CA PRO A 130 16.26 -3.57 -10.14
C PRO A 130 16.46 -2.36 -9.21
N ARG A 131 16.24 -1.16 -9.75
CA ARG A 131 16.53 0.09 -9.07
C ARG A 131 15.30 0.98 -8.98
N ALA A 132 15.20 1.72 -7.89
CA ALA A 132 14.24 2.81 -7.71
C ALA A 132 14.58 3.96 -8.68
N ALA A 133 13.66 4.91 -8.84
CA ALA A 133 13.87 6.07 -9.70
C ALA A 133 13.34 7.37 -9.09
N LEU A 134 14.09 8.45 -9.21
CA LEU A 134 13.66 9.82 -8.89
C LEU A 134 13.53 10.61 -10.20
N TYR A 135 12.32 11.12 -10.45
CA TYR A 135 11.99 11.93 -11.61
C TYR A 135 11.74 13.37 -11.19
N ARG A 136 12.64 14.28 -11.60
CA ARG A 136 12.48 15.71 -11.38
C ARG A 136 11.38 16.27 -12.28
N ASN A 137 10.47 17.06 -11.75
CA ASN A 137 9.41 17.74 -12.47
C ASN A 137 9.91 19.07 -13.07
N LEU A 138 9.94 19.14 -14.40
CA LEU A 138 10.33 20.33 -15.15
C LEU A 138 9.13 21.21 -15.55
N GLY A 139 7.93 20.88 -15.07
CA GLY A 139 6.65 21.49 -15.42
C GLY A 139 6.12 21.06 -16.78
N ASN A 140 4.83 21.33 -17.04
CA ASN A 140 4.15 20.96 -18.29
C ASN A 140 4.31 19.47 -18.65
N TRP A 141 4.18 18.59 -17.65
CA TRP A 141 4.31 17.13 -17.79
C TRP A 141 5.68 16.64 -18.30
N ARG A 142 6.72 17.46 -18.18
CA ARG A 142 8.09 17.05 -18.51
C ARG A 142 8.80 16.62 -17.25
N PHE A 143 9.44 15.46 -17.33
CA PHE A 143 10.21 14.89 -16.23
C PHE A 143 11.63 14.52 -16.69
N GLU A 144 12.59 14.59 -15.78
CA GLU A 144 13.97 14.15 -15.97
C GLU A 144 14.31 13.08 -14.93
N ASP A 145 14.84 11.94 -15.38
CA ASP A 145 15.39 10.93 -14.45
C ASP A 145 16.70 11.46 -13.86
N VAL A 146 16.68 11.79 -12.57
CA VAL A 146 17.83 12.31 -11.83
C VAL A 146 18.40 11.28 -10.85
N THR A 147 17.97 10.02 -10.92
CA THR A 147 18.26 8.96 -9.93
C THR A 147 19.74 8.83 -9.61
N ASP A 148 20.59 8.73 -10.63
CA ASP A 148 22.04 8.55 -10.46
C ASP A 148 22.73 9.81 -9.96
N LYS A 149 22.26 10.98 -10.41
CA LYS A 149 22.77 12.27 -9.95
C LYS A 149 22.43 12.49 -8.48
N ALA A 150 21.21 12.13 -8.08
CA ALA A 150 20.71 12.29 -6.73
C ALA A 150 21.23 11.20 -5.76
N GLY A 151 21.66 10.03 -6.26
CA GLY A 151 22.21 8.95 -5.42
C GLY A 151 21.16 8.04 -4.77
N VAL A 152 19.94 8.01 -5.31
CA VAL A 152 18.76 7.36 -4.69
C VAL A 152 18.27 6.12 -5.44
N ALA A 153 19.18 5.39 -6.07
CA ALA A 153 18.81 4.20 -6.84
C ALA A 153 18.26 3.04 -5.98
N ASN A 154 18.44 3.08 -4.65
CA ASN A 154 18.15 2.05 -3.64
C ASN A 154 18.86 0.70 -3.87
N GLU A 155 18.69 0.08 -5.05
CA GLU A 155 19.31 -1.17 -5.49
C GLU A 155 19.12 -2.32 -4.48
N ARG A 156 17.98 -2.29 -3.79
CA ARG A 156 17.52 -3.24 -2.79
C ARG A 156 16.07 -3.63 -3.11
N TRP A 157 15.57 -4.68 -2.45
CA TRP A 157 14.16 -5.06 -2.58
C TRP A 157 13.30 -4.12 -1.72
N GLY A 158 12.81 -3.04 -2.33
CA GLY A 158 12.06 -2.00 -1.64
C GLY A 158 10.55 -2.23 -1.64
N PHE A 159 9.87 -1.70 -0.63
CA PHE A 159 8.42 -1.87 -0.44
C PHE A 159 7.69 -0.53 -0.32
N GLY A 160 8.04 0.29 0.68
CA GLY A 160 7.46 1.60 0.94
C GLY A 160 8.49 2.72 0.95
N VAL A 161 8.00 3.97 0.87
CA VAL A 161 8.79 5.19 1.05
C VAL A 161 7.99 6.17 1.91
N ALA A 162 8.66 6.80 2.88
CA ALA A 162 8.11 7.87 3.71
C ALA A 162 8.99 9.11 3.56
N VAL A 163 8.37 10.28 3.38
CA VAL A 163 9.06 11.57 3.21
C VAL A 163 8.86 12.41 4.46
N GLY A 164 9.94 13.01 4.96
CA GLY A 164 9.92 13.90 6.12
C GLY A 164 11.26 14.61 6.26
N ASP A 165 11.26 15.85 6.73
CA ASP A 165 12.47 16.63 7.06
C ASP A 165 12.91 16.24 8.47
N TYR A 166 13.66 15.14 8.59
CA TYR A 166 13.93 14.54 9.90
C TYR A 166 14.98 15.33 10.68
N ASN A 167 15.76 16.18 10.03
CA ASN A 167 16.81 16.98 10.68
C ASN A 167 16.46 18.47 10.78
N ASN A 168 15.23 18.86 10.39
CA ASN A 168 14.71 20.22 10.42
C ASN A 168 15.60 21.21 9.65
N ASP A 169 16.18 20.79 8.52
CA ASP A 169 17.04 21.64 7.69
C ASP A 169 16.30 22.33 6.53
N GLY A 170 15.01 22.04 6.36
CA GLY A 170 14.14 22.56 5.33
C GLY A 170 14.17 21.76 4.03
N HIS A 171 14.89 20.63 3.97
CA HIS A 171 14.96 19.76 2.82
C HIS A 171 14.31 18.40 3.12
N PRO A 172 13.26 17.99 2.39
CA PRO A 172 12.61 16.70 2.65
C PRO A 172 13.57 15.51 2.42
N ASP A 173 13.65 14.62 3.41
CA ASP A 173 14.40 13.37 3.37
C ASP A 173 13.49 12.19 3.03
N MET A 174 14.08 11.02 2.74
CA MET A 174 13.32 9.79 2.45
C MET A 174 13.77 8.59 3.28
N TYR A 175 12.84 7.94 3.96
CA TYR A 175 13.04 6.58 4.47
C TYR A 175 12.49 5.56 3.48
N VAL A 176 13.32 4.62 3.02
CA VAL A 176 12.93 3.55 2.10
C VAL A 176 12.98 2.21 2.82
N SER A 177 11.80 1.63 3.02
CA SER A 177 11.63 0.32 3.63
C SER A 177 12.03 -0.79 2.66
N ASN A 178 12.83 -1.73 3.13
CA ASN A 178 13.36 -2.81 2.32
C ASN A 178 13.20 -4.17 3.01
N TYR A 179 13.36 -5.24 2.21
CA TYR A 179 13.80 -6.53 2.71
C TYR A 179 15.33 -6.53 2.78
N GLY A 180 15.87 -6.96 3.91
CA GLY A 180 17.28 -6.76 4.24
C GLY A 180 17.43 -5.50 5.07
N VAL A 181 18.29 -4.56 4.65
CA VAL A 181 18.54 -3.32 5.37
C VAL A 181 17.72 -2.19 4.74
N SER A 182 17.01 -1.38 5.53
CA SER A 182 16.32 -0.17 5.06
C SER A 182 17.29 1.01 4.85
N ARG A 183 16.86 2.08 4.18
CA ARG A 183 17.67 3.28 3.91
C ARG A 183 17.03 4.54 4.45
N LEU A 184 17.83 5.49 4.89
CA LEU A 184 17.44 6.86 5.20
C LEU A 184 18.29 7.76 4.30
N TYR A 185 17.69 8.30 3.25
CA TYR A 185 18.31 9.25 2.35
C TYR A 185 18.14 10.65 2.91
N ARG A 186 19.20 11.19 3.53
CA ARG A 186 19.26 12.59 3.92
C ARG A 186 19.50 13.47 2.70
N ASN A 187 18.64 14.44 2.46
CA ASN A 187 18.79 15.43 1.40
C ASN A 187 19.91 16.40 1.75
N ASN A 188 20.86 16.62 0.85
CA ASN A 188 22.00 17.51 1.10
C ASN A 188 21.72 18.98 0.72
N GLY A 189 20.52 19.29 0.20
CA GLY A 189 20.11 20.63 -0.24
C GLY A 189 20.74 21.08 -1.57
N ASP A 190 21.53 20.22 -2.23
CA ASP A 190 22.18 20.49 -3.52
C ASP A 190 21.65 19.60 -4.66
N GLY A 191 20.52 18.93 -4.41
CA GLY A 191 19.89 17.97 -5.30
C GLY A 191 20.51 16.56 -5.24
N THR A 192 21.30 16.27 -4.21
CA THR A 192 21.84 14.94 -3.92
C THR A 192 21.42 14.45 -2.54
N PHE A 193 21.51 13.13 -2.32
CA PHE A 193 21.20 12.49 -1.05
C PHE A 193 22.37 11.67 -0.52
N THR A 194 22.44 11.57 0.80
CA THR A 194 23.37 10.69 1.53
C THR A 194 22.57 9.59 2.23
N ASP A 195 22.95 8.32 2.08
CA ASP A 195 22.37 7.26 2.92
C ASP A 195 22.93 7.34 4.35
N ALA A 196 22.13 7.89 5.25
CA ALA A 196 22.45 8.14 6.65
C ALA A 196 21.90 7.06 7.60
N ALA A 197 21.32 5.96 7.09
CA ALA A 197 20.60 4.99 7.93
C ALA A 197 21.42 4.42 9.08
N GLU A 198 22.68 4.04 8.81
CA GLU A 198 23.58 3.46 9.82
C GLU A 198 24.05 4.52 10.82
N GLU A 199 24.39 5.72 10.34
CA GLU A 199 24.81 6.85 11.19
C GLU A 199 23.69 7.29 12.13
N ALA A 200 22.46 7.40 11.60
CA ALA A 200 21.28 7.80 12.34
C ALA A 200 20.73 6.68 13.23
N GLY A 201 21.14 5.41 13.05
CA GLY A 201 20.67 4.28 13.86
C GLY A 201 19.33 3.67 13.40
N VAL A 202 18.89 3.95 12.18
CA VAL A 202 17.62 3.47 11.59
C VAL A 202 17.82 2.49 10.42
N ALA A 203 19.02 1.93 10.28
CA ALA A 203 19.35 0.84 9.34
C ALA A 203 18.69 -0.49 9.75
N ARG A 204 17.35 -0.48 9.86
CA ARG A 204 16.53 -1.61 10.28
C ARG A 204 16.77 -2.80 9.36
N LYS A 205 16.93 -3.98 9.96
CA LYS A 205 17.08 -5.26 9.27
C LYS A 205 15.75 -6.02 9.24
N GLY A 206 15.60 -6.95 8.30
CA GLY A 206 14.41 -7.79 8.18
C GLY A 206 13.52 -7.31 7.04
N TRP A 207 12.22 -7.54 7.13
CA TRP A 207 11.26 -7.06 6.15
C TRP A 207 10.46 -5.88 6.69
N SER A 208 10.74 -4.68 6.17
CA SER A 208 9.99 -3.45 6.46
C SER A 208 9.02 -3.09 5.33
N THR A 209 7.89 -2.47 5.69
CA THR A 209 6.79 -2.09 4.77
C THR A 209 6.47 -0.59 4.87
N GLY A 210 5.22 -0.16 5.04
CA GLY A 210 4.80 1.24 5.03
C GLY A 210 5.17 2.00 6.31
N ALA A 211 6.39 2.54 6.36
CA ALA A 211 6.87 3.40 7.43
C ALA A 211 6.16 4.77 7.44
N THR A 212 6.12 5.43 8.60
CA THR A 212 5.54 6.77 8.76
C THR A 212 6.36 7.63 9.70
N TRP A 213 6.38 8.93 9.44
CA TRP A 213 6.98 9.95 10.31
C TRP A 213 5.91 10.58 11.19
N GLY A 214 6.28 11.01 12.40
CA GLY A 214 5.43 11.81 13.28
C GLY A 214 6.15 12.22 14.55
N ASP A 215 5.94 13.44 15.03
CA ASP A 215 6.45 13.92 16.33
C ASP A 215 5.47 13.47 17.42
N TYR A 216 5.61 12.22 17.88
CA TYR A 216 4.60 11.62 18.76
C TYR A 216 4.71 12.09 20.21
N ASP A 217 5.86 12.65 20.60
CA ASP A 217 6.08 13.16 21.96
C ASP A 217 6.09 14.70 22.06
N GLY A 218 5.96 15.40 20.94
CA GLY A 218 5.80 16.85 20.85
C GLY A 218 7.09 17.62 21.10
N ASP A 219 8.27 17.01 20.89
CA ASP A 219 9.56 17.65 21.12
C ASP A 219 10.10 18.43 19.90
N GLY A 220 9.36 18.43 18.79
CA GLY A 220 9.67 19.14 17.55
C GLY A 220 10.61 18.37 16.62
N LEU A 221 10.89 17.11 16.93
CA LEU A 221 11.71 16.20 16.14
C LEU A 221 10.82 15.10 15.54
N LEU A 222 11.05 14.73 14.28
CA LEU A 222 10.27 13.66 13.66
C LEU A 222 10.75 12.30 14.14
N ASP A 223 9.86 11.53 14.76
CA ASP A 223 10.06 10.13 15.06
C ASP A 223 9.62 9.24 13.89
N LEU A 224 10.13 8.01 13.86
CA LEU A 224 9.91 7.07 12.77
C LEU A 224 9.30 5.78 13.28
N PHE A 225 8.11 5.44 12.79
CA PHE A 225 7.53 4.11 12.97
C PHE A 225 7.73 3.27 11.70
N VAL A 226 8.23 2.05 11.87
CA VAL A 226 8.50 1.11 10.78
C VAL A 226 7.83 -0.23 11.07
N PRO A 227 6.73 -0.56 10.37
CA PRO A 227 6.11 -1.86 10.52
C PRO A 227 7.03 -2.99 10.04
N GLY A 228 6.96 -4.13 10.73
CA GLY A 228 7.62 -5.37 10.37
C GLY A 228 6.64 -6.38 9.80
N TYR A 229 6.96 -6.98 8.65
CA TYR A 229 6.04 -7.91 8.01
C TYR A 229 6.28 -9.37 8.40
N VAL A 230 7.12 -10.09 7.66
CA VAL A 230 7.39 -11.52 7.87
C VAL A 230 8.88 -11.76 8.01
N GLN A 231 9.27 -12.60 8.98
CA GLN A 231 10.62 -13.17 9.08
C GLN A 231 10.86 -14.16 7.93
N PHE A 232 11.18 -13.61 6.77
CA PHE A 232 11.35 -14.40 5.55
C PHE A 232 12.81 -14.91 5.43
N ASN A 233 13.02 -16.19 5.71
CA ASN A 233 14.34 -16.82 5.71
C ASN A 233 14.64 -17.50 4.36
N LEU A 234 15.67 -17.03 3.64
CA LEU A 234 16.08 -17.59 2.35
C LEU A 234 16.58 -19.04 2.43
N ASN A 235 16.96 -19.52 3.61
CA ASN A 235 17.40 -20.90 3.83
C ASN A 235 16.27 -21.83 4.31
N ASP A 236 15.08 -21.29 4.59
CA ASP A 236 13.91 -22.01 5.05
C ASP A 236 12.67 -21.42 4.37
N LEU A 237 12.62 -21.56 3.05
CA LEU A 237 11.56 -20.99 2.23
C LEU A 237 10.25 -21.77 2.43
N PRO A 238 9.10 -21.07 2.47
CA PRO A 238 7.80 -21.73 2.53
C PRO A 238 7.51 -22.54 1.26
N PRO A 239 6.50 -23.42 1.25
CA PRO A 239 6.08 -24.12 0.05
C PRO A 239 5.75 -23.15 -1.10
N ASN A 240 6.19 -23.48 -2.32
CA ASN A 240 5.87 -22.71 -3.52
C ASN A 240 4.86 -23.47 -4.43
N PRO A 241 4.15 -22.78 -5.35
CA PRO A 241 3.11 -23.38 -6.20
C PRO A 241 3.55 -24.58 -7.04
N HIS A 242 4.85 -24.67 -7.32
CA HIS A 242 5.45 -25.66 -8.21
C HIS A 242 5.96 -26.91 -7.47
N MET A 243 5.93 -26.92 -6.13
CA MET A 243 6.33 -28.06 -5.32
C MET A 243 5.23 -29.13 -5.24
N THR A 244 4.88 -29.75 -6.36
CA THR A 244 3.93 -30.88 -6.36
C THR A 244 4.63 -32.17 -5.91
N GLY A 245 4.20 -32.77 -4.79
CA GLY A 245 4.60 -34.12 -4.38
C GLY A 245 5.90 -34.22 -3.55
N ARG A 246 6.47 -33.10 -3.08
CA ARG A 246 7.42 -33.13 -1.96
C ARG A 246 6.68 -32.71 -0.71
N ALA A 247 6.55 -33.63 0.25
CA ALA A 247 6.35 -33.22 1.64
C ALA A 247 7.50 -32.27 1.98
N GLY A 248 7.20 -31.01 2.29
CA GLY A 248 8.16 -30.18 3.00
C GLY A 248 8.54 -30.85 4.33
N PRO A 249 9.50 -30.31 5.09
CA PRO A 249 9.86 -30.86 6.40
C PRO A 249 8.70 -30.97 7.42
N LYS A 250 7.50 -30.48 7.08
CA LYS A 250 6.33 -30.34 7.95
C LYS A 250 5.00 -30.91 7.43
N ASP A 251 4.97 -31.76 6.39
CA ASP A 251 3.71 -32.32 5.83
C ASP A 251 2.66 -31.26 5.39
N GLU A 252 3.05 -29.99 5.29
CA GLU A 252 2.21 -28.90 4.81
C GLU A 252 2.19 -28.95 3.28
N GLY A 253 1.02 -29.26 2.71
CA GLY A 253 0.82 -29.20 1.26
C GLY A 253 1.02 -27.80 0.70
N VAL A 254 1.06 -27.68 -0.62
CA VAL A 254 1.13 -26.38 -1.30
C VAL A 254 -0.10 -25.54 -0.92
N CYS A 255 0.12 -24.27 -0.59
CA CYS A 255 -0.98 -23.34 -0.29
C CYS A 255 -1.90 -23.19 -1.50
N GLN A 256 -3.20 -23.04 -1.22
CA GLN A 256 -4.22 -22.96 -2.26
C GLN A 256 -5.09 -21.72 -2.10
N TYR A 257 -5.45 -21.12 -3.22
CA TYR A 257 -6.51 -20.13 -3.31
C TYR A 257 -7.59 -20.70 -4.22
N ARG A 258 -8.77 -20.96 -3.64
CA ARG A 258 -9.92 -21.58 -4.33
C ARG A 258 -9.56 -22.90 -5.04
N GLY A 259 -8.83 -23.77 -4.35
CA GLY A 259 -8.42 -25.09 -4.86
C GLY A 259 -7.23 -25.06 -5.84
N VAL A 260 -6.69 -23.87 -6.16
CA VAL A 260 -5.56 -23.73 -7.09
C VAL A 260 -4.27 -23.43 -6.32
N PRO A 261 -3.16 -24.16 -6.59
CA PRO A 261 -1.87 -23.88 -5.97
C PRO A 261 -1.39 -22.43 -6.18
N VAL A 262 -0.96 -21.80 -5.08
CA VAL A 262 -0.43 -20.43 -5.01
C VAL A 262 0.70 -20.35 -3.99
N PHE A 263 1.43 -19.24 -3.95
CA PHE A 263 2.40 -19.00 -2.88
C PHE A 263 1.65 -18.84 -1.55
N CYS A 264 2.27 -19.23 -0.44
CA CYS A 264 1.67 -19.08 0.87
C CYS A 264 1.63 -17.61 1.31
N GLY A 265 0.45 -17.15 1.75
CA GLY A 265 0.27 -15.87 2.43
C GLY A 265 1.02 -15.81 3.77
N PRO A 266 0.91 -14.69 4.52
CA PRO A 266 1.72 -14.49 5.72
C PRO A 266 1.31 -15.42 6.85
N ARG A 267 0.01 -15.80 6.91
CA ARG A 267 -0.55 -16.66 7.96
C ARG A 267 0.24 -17.96 8.11
N GLY A 268 0.72 -18.21 9.33
CA GLY A 268 1.53 -19.39 9.66
C GLY A 268 3.05 -19.15 9.54
N LEU A 269 3.47 -18.02 8.95
CA LEU A 269 4.83 -17.53 9.00
C LEU A 269 5.04 -16.70 10.27
N LYS A 270 6.28 -16.57 10.72
CA LYS A 270 6.62 -15.77 11.91
C LYS A 270 6.69 -14.28 11.53
N GLY A 271 6.00 -13.40 12.26
CA GLY A 271 6.08 -11.95 12.05
C GLY A 271 7.42 -11.34 12.47
N GLU A 272 7.80 -10.23 11.82
CA GLU A 272 9.06 -9.52 12.09
C GLU A 272 8.98 -8.63 13.35
N GLY A 273 7.79 -8.16 13.72
CA GLY A 273 7.56 -7.21 14.81
C GLY A 273 7.86 -5.77 14.40
N ASP A 274 7.19 -4.82 15.03
CA ASP A 274 7.25 -3.41 14.66
C ASP A 274 8.41 -2.67 15.34
N THR A 275 8.76 -1.48 14.83
CA THR A 275 9.81 -0.66 15.43
C THR A 275 9.43 0.81 15.45
N LEU A 276 9.36 1.40 16.65
CA LEU A 276 9.29 2.84 16.86
C LEU A 276 10.67 3.38 17.21
N TYR A 277 11.16 4.32 16.41
CA TYR A 277 12.40 5.03 16.62
C TYR A 277 12.10 6.45 17.09
N ARG A 278 12.53 6.78 18.31
CA ARG A 278 12.48 8.16 18.81
C ARG A 278 13.73 8.92 18.38
N GLN A 279 13.57 10.10 17.79
CA GLN A 279 14.72 10.94 17.46
C GLN A 279 15.31 11.57 18.73
N LYS A 280 16.63 11.71 18.75
CA LYS A 280 17.35 12.44 19.80
C LYS A 280 17.82 13.80 19.25
N PRO A 281 18.08 14.80 20.13
CA PRO A 281 18.58 16.11 19.70
C PRO A 281 19.90 16.12 18.93
N ASP A 282 20.65 15.01 18.94
CA ASP A 282 21.89 14.85 18.16
C ASP A 282 21.63 14.36 16.71
N GLY A 283 20.37 14.18 16.30
CA GLY A 283 19.94 13.72 14.98
C GLY A 283 19.94 12.19 14.80
N THR A 284 20.36 11.43 15.82
CA THR A 284 20.31 9.96 15.81
C THR A 284 19.06 9.45 16.52
N PHE A 285 18.71 8.19 16.29
CA PHE A 285 17.48 7.59 16.78
C PHE A 285 17.75 6.51 17.84
N GLU A 286 16.77 6.30 18.71
CA GLU A 286 16.72 5.21 19.68
C GLU A 286 15.50 4.34 19.40
N ASP A 287 15.65 3.01 19.41
CA ASP A 287 14.49 2.09 19.38
C ASP A 287 13.78 2.13 20.75
N VAL A 288 12.53 2.58 20.73
CA VAL A 288 11.69 2.77 21.91
C VAL A 288 10.51 1.82 21.97
N SER A 289 10.38 0.91 21.02
CA SER A 289 9.16 0.14 20.76
C SER A 289 8.58 -0.50 22.02
N ARG A 290 9.41 -1.21 22.80
CA ARG A 290 9.00 -1.86 24.06
C ARG A 290 8.61 -0.89 25.16
N ARG A 291 9.35 0.22 25.30
CA ARG A 291 9.07 1.20 26.36
C ARG A 291 7.84 2.04 26.02
N ALA A 292 7.60 2.27 24.73
CA ALA A 292 6.44 2.97 24.21
C ALA A 292 5.20 2.07 24.16
N GLY A 293 5.34 0.74 24.14
CA GLY A 293 4.23 -0.22 24.16
C GLY A 293 3.73 -0.63 22.76
N VAL A 294 4.57 -0.50 21.73
CA VAL A 294 4.23 -0.73 20.31
C VAL A 294 5.19 -1.74 19.66
N ASP A 295 5.76 -2.67 20.43
CA ASP A 295 6.74 -3.66 19.95
C ASP A 295 6.13 -4.89 19.27
N ASP A 296 4.81 -4.90 19.05
CA ASP A 296 4.06 -6.00 18.43
C ASP A 296 4.45 -7.38 19.01
N PRO A 297 4.13 -7.66 20.29
CA PRO A 297 4.49 -8.93 20.91
C PRO A 297 3.76 -10.12 20.30
N GLN A 298 2.68 -9.89 19.54
CA GLN A 298 1.94 -10.92 18.81
C GLN A 298 2.64 -11.31 17.49
N GLY A 299 3.49 -10.44 16.94
CA GLY A 299 4.15 -10.66 15.66
C GLY A 299 3.14 -10.64 14.51
N TYR A 300 2.24 -9.66 14.52
CA TYR A 300 1.33 -9.41 13.41
C TYR A 300 2.08 -8.90 12.18
N TYR A 301 1.38 -8.88 11.04
CA TYR A 301 2.01 -8.69 9.74
C TYR A 301 1.83 -7.24 9.26
N GLY A 302 2.56 -6.31 9.88
CA GLY A 302 2.46 -4.87 9.61
C GLY A 302 2.70 -4.51 8.14
N MET A 303 1.78 -3.76 7.53
CA MET A 303 1.83 -3.39 6.12
C MET A 303 1.86 -1.88 5.87
N ALA A 304 1.01 -1.11 6.56
CA ALA A 304 0.96 0.35 6.48
C ALA A 304 0.66 0.93 7.86
N SER A 305 1.05 2.18 8.06
CA SER A 305 0.86 2.88 9.33
C SER A 305 0.67 4.38 9.10
N ALA A 306 0.06 5.05 10.08
CA ALA A 306 -0.05 6.51 10.10
C ALA A 306 -0.08 7.03 11.54
N PHE A 307 0.60 8.15 11.77
CA PHE A 307 0.39 8.97 12.97
C PHE A 307 -0.76 9.93 12.74
N VAL A 308 -1.71 9.98 13.67
CA VAL A 308 -2.97 10.72 13.53
C VAL A 308 -3.60 10.95 14.90
N ASP A 309 -4.22 12.10 15.13
CA ASP A 309 -5.01 12.34 16.36
C ASP A 309 -6.38 11.67 16.22
N ALA A 310 -6.48 10.39 16.61
CA ALA A 310 -7.64 9.54 16.34
C ALA A 310 -8.77 9.76 17.34
N ASN A 311 -8.45 10.21 18.55
CA ASN A 311 -9.42 10.49 19.62
C ASN A 311 -9.70 12.00 19.81
N ASN A 312 -9.06 12.87 19.02
CA ASN A 312 -9.18 14.33 19.03
C ASN A 312 -8.74 14.97 20.37
N ASP A 313 -7.68 14.43 20.98
CA ASP A 313 -7.10 14.93 22.24
C ASP A 313 -5.86 15.83 22.04
N GLY A 314 -5.43 16.02 20.79
CA GLY A 314 -4.29 16.83 20.40
C GLY A 314 -2.95 16.08 20.40
N LEU A 315 -2.94 14.78 20.68
CA LEU A 315 -1.75 13.92 20.60
C LEU A 315 -1.80 13.06 19.35
N LEU A 316 -0.64 12.75 18.77
CA LEU A 316 -0.58 11.80 17.65
C LEU A 316 -0.68 10.36 18.18
N ASP A 317 -1.79 9.70 17.87
CA ASP A 317 -1.99 8.26 17.99
C ASP A 317 -1.37 7.53 16.78
N LEU A 318 -1.31 6.20 16.86
CA LEU A 318 -0.72 5.37 15.81
C LEU A 318 -1.70 4.26 15.37
N ILE A 319 -2.10 4.28 14.10
CA ILE A 319 -2.80 3.17 13.45
C ILE A 319 -1.82 2.32 12.64
N VAL A 320 -1.94 1.00 12.74
CA VAL A 320 -1.16 0.03 11.97
C VAL A 320 -2.09 -0.98 11.33
N THR A 321 -2.08 -1.07 10.01
CA THR A 321 -2.82 -2.11 9.28
C THR A 321 -1.99 -3.37 9.16
N ASN A 322 -2.58 -4.50 9.54
CA ASN A 322 -1.92 -5.79 9.51
C ASN A 322 -2.57 -6.73 8.48
N ASP A 323 -1.74 -7.43 7.70
CA ASP A 323 -2.22 -8.38 6.69
C ASP A 323 -2.60 -9.71 7.35
N SER A 324 -3.89 -10.05 7.28
CA SER A 324 -4.45 -11.34 7.66
C SER A 324 -4.47 -11.57 9.18
N THR A 325 -4.30 -10.50 9.96
CA THR A 325 -4.32 -10.43 11.43
C THR A 325 -4.97 -9.11 11.87
N PRO A 326 -5.37 -8.95 13.14
CA PRO A 326 -6.05 -7.74 13.59
C PRO A 326 -5.20 -6.48 13.39
N ASN A 327 -5.82 -5.35 13.01
CA ASN A 327 -5.15 -4.05 12.97
C ASN A 327 -4.85 -3.54 14.38
N TYR A 328 -3.84 -2.67 14.52
CA TYR A 328 -3.60 -1.92 15.75
C TYR A 328 -4.13 -0.49 15.68
N LEU A 329 -4.71 -0.02 16.78
CA LEU A 329 -4.85 1.40 17.11
C LEU A 329 -4.26 1.64 18.50
N TYR A 330 -3.17 2.40 18.54
CA TYR A 330 -2.44 2.75 19.74
C TYR A 330 -2.75 4.20 20.12
N LEU A 331 -3.44 4.41 21.24
CA LEU A 331 -3.73 5.75 21.75
C LEU A 331 -2.56 6.29 22.56
N ASN A 332 -2.07 7.47 22.20
CA ASN A 332 -0.98 8.13 22.87
C ASN A 332 -1.41 8.62 24.27
N ARG A 333 -0.54 8.45 25.26
CA ARG A 333 -0.81 8.86 26.65
C ARG A 333 -0.17 10.17 27.05
N GLY A 334 0.54 10.83 26.13
CA GLY A 334 1.23 12.11 26.36
C GLY A 334 2.44 12.01 27.29
N ASN A 335 2.90 10.79 27.58
CA ASN A 335 4.04 10.51 28.46
C ASN A 335 5.13 9.68 27.75
N GLY A 336 5.08 9.63 26.42
CA GLY A 336 5.97 8.82 25.58
C GLY A 336 5.57 7.35 25.45
N THR A 337 4.37 6.96 25.92
CA THR A 337 3.81 5.61 25.80
C THR A 337 2.44 5.61 25.14
N PHE A 338 2.06 4.47 24.61
CA PHE A 338 0.75 4.22 24.01
C PHE A 338 -0.03 3.16 24.78
N GLU A 339 -1.36 3.24 24.72
CA GLU A 339 -2.27 2.13 25.03
C GLU A 339 -2.70 1.44 23.75
N ASP A 340 -2.66 0.11 23.74
CA ASP A 340 -3.36 -0.69 22.73
C ASP A 340 -4.89 -0.58 22.94
N PHE A 341 -5.55 0.16 22.06
CA PHE A 341 -6.99 0.38 22.05
C PHE A 341 -7.68 -0.32 20.85
N SER A 342 -7.01 -1.29 20.23
CA SER A 342 -7.37 -1.83 18.91
C SER A 342 -8.72 -2.53 18.88
N TYR A 343 -8.98 -3.42 19.84
CA TYR A 343 -10.27 -4.14 19.91
C TYR A 343 -11.40 -3.24 20.41
N ALA A 344 -11.10 -2.36 21.35
CA ALA A 344 -12.09 -1.46 21.94
C ALA A 344 -12.56 -0.42 20.93
N SER A 345 -11.65 0.12 20.13
CA SER A 345 -11.94 1.11 19.08
C SER A 345 -12.78 0.57 17.94
N GLY A 346 -12.78 -0.74 17.68
CA GLY A 346 -13.53 -1.35 16.58
C GLY A 346 -12.79 -1.43 15.24
N VAL A 347 -11.56 -0.93 15.14
CA VAL A 347 -10.78 -0.98 13.88
C VAL A 347 -9.94 -2.25 13.70
N ALA A 348 -9.79 -3.06 14.76
CA ALA A 348 -8.99 -4.28 14.73
C ALA A 348 -9.55 -5.34 13.77
N LEU A 349 -10.87 -5.41 13.61
CA LEU A 349 -11.59 -6.43 12.85
C LEU A 349 -12.68 -5.77 12.00
N ASN A 350 -13.32 -6.55 11.12
CA ASN A 350 -14.52 -6.10 10.41
C ASN A 350 -15.79 -6.19 11.27
N GLU A 351 -16.94 -5.73 10.75
CA GLU A 351 -18.24 -5.76 11.45
C GLU A 351 -18.66 -7.17 11.93
N GLU A 352 -18.23 -8.24 11.26
CA GLU A 352 -18.49 -9.63 11.67
C GLU A 352 -17.49 -10.20 12.69
N GLY A 353 -16.49 -9.41 13.11
CA GLY A 353 -15.44 -9.84 14.03
C GLY A 353 -14.40 -10.75 13.37
N HIS A 354 -14.20 -10.62 12.06
CA HIS A 354 -13.17 -11.34 11.33
C HIS A 354 -11.95 -10.47 11.03
N GLU A 355 -10.77 -11.10 11.10
CA GLU A 355 -9.52 -10.52 10.63
C GLU A 355 -9.58 -10.32 9.12
N GLN A 356 -8.95 -9.25 8.65
CA GLN A 356 -8.84 -8.94 7.23
C GLN A 356 -7.37 -8.85 6.82
N ALA A 357 -7.13 -8.91 5.53
CA ALA A 357 -5.83 -8.72 4.91
C ALA A 357 -5.59 -7.25 4.57
N SER A 358 -5.45 -6.45 5.64
CA SER A 358 -5.31 -4.99 5.57
C SER A 358 -3.95 -4.58 5.02
N MET A 359 -3.94 -3.81 3.93
CA MET A 359 -2.73 -3.48 3.17
C MET A 359 -2.40 -1.99 3.06
N GLY A 360 -3.40 -1.13 3.24
CA GLY A 360 -3.27 0.31 3.10
C GLY A 360 -4.27 1.00 4.02
N VAL A 361 -3.91 2.21 4.45
CA VAL A 361 -4.74 3.07 5.29
C VAL A 361 -4.74 4.49 4.73
N ALA A 362 -5.92 5.11 4.70
CA ALA A 362 -6.08 6.55 4.55
C ALA A 362 -6.80 7.09 5.79
N ALA A 363 -6.34 8.24 6.28
CA ALA A 363 -6.98 8.99 7.36
C ALA A 363 -7.55 10.29 6.80
N GLY A 364 -8.80 10.62 7.14
CA GLY A 364 -9.42 11.87 6.70
C GLY A 364 -10.86 11.98 7.18
N ASP A 365 -11.27 13.21 7.51
CA ASP A 365 -12.64 13.59 7.85
C ASP A 365 -13.48 13.62 6.56
N TYR A 366 -14.20 12.51 6.28
CA TYR A 366 -14.90 12.38 5.00
C TYR A 366 -16.29 13.03 5.01
N ASP A 367 -16.89 13.23 6.17
CA ASP A 367 -18.22 13.82 6.30
C ASP A 367 -18.24 15.24 6.89
N ASN A 368 -17.06 15.82 7.12
CA ASN A 368 -16.81 17.16 7.64
C ASN A 368 -17.37 17.37 9.05
N ASP A 369 -17.32 16.35 9.91
CA ASP A 369 -17.78 16.44 11.29
C ASP A 369 -16.68 16.90 12.27
N GLY A 370 -15.43 17.01 11.79
CA GLY A 370 -14.26 17.41 12.55
C GLY A 370 -13.53 16.26 13.24
N LEU A 371 -13.93 15.01 13.00
CA LEU A 371 -13.27 13.80 13.47
C LEU A 371 -12.59 13.09 12.28
N VAL A 372 -11.46 12.45 12.54
CA VAL A 372 -10.73 11.73 11.49
C VAL A 372 -11.29 10.33 11.32
N ASP A 373 -11.68 9.96 10.12
CA ASP A 373 -12.11 8.60 9.77
C ASP A 373 -10.99 7.79 9.13
N PHE A 374 -11.16 6.47 9.06
CA PHE A 374 -10.20 5.58 8.39
C PHE A 374 -10.82 4.82 7.23
N TYR A 375 -10.08 4.75 6.12
CA TYR A 375 -10.34 3.81 5.05
C TYR A 375 -9.20 2.80 4.93
N VAL A 376 -9.52 1.51 5.07
CA VAL A 376 -8.56 0.41 5.04
C VAL A 376 -8.84 -0.49 3.85
N THR A 377 -7.81 -0.78 3.05
CA THR A 377 -7.94 -1.67 1.89
C THR A 377 -7.58 -3.10 2.22
N ASN A 378 -8.30 -4.05 1.63
CA ASN A 378 -8.20 -5.47 1.99
C ASN A 378 -8.03 -6.40 0.77
N PHE A 379 -7.95 -7.71 1.05
CA PHE A 379 -7.76 -8.74 0.04
C PHE A 379 -9.02 -8.98 -0.79
N SER A 380 -8.89 -9.58 -1.98
CA SER A 380 -10.07 -9.97 -2.78
C SER A 380 -10.96 -10.98 -2.06
N ASP A 381 -12.26 -10.75 -2.07
CA ASP A 381 -13.29 -11.42 -1.26
C ASP A 381 -13.46 -10.86 0.16
N GLU A 382 -12.68 -9.83 0.52
CA GLU A 382 -12.92 -8.97 1.68
C GLU A 382 -13.30 -7.58 1.20
N THR A 383 -14.15 -6.87 1.96
CA THR A 383 -14.50 -5.49 1.62
C THR A 383 -13.36 -4.57 2.02
N ASN A 384 -13.09 -3.52 1.24
CA ASN A 384 -12.32 -2.40 1.78
C ASN A 384 -13.20 -1.68 2.82
N SER A 385 -12.65 -1.49 4.02
CA SER A 385 -13.41 -1.08 5.19
C SER A 385 -13.39 0.43 5.37
N LEU A 386 -14.55 1.06 5.57
CA LEU A 386 -14.68 2.46 5.98
C LEU A 386 -15.11 2.50 7.44
N TYR A 387 -14.25 3.03 8.30
CA TYR A 387 -14.48 3.20 9.73
C TYR A 387 -14.81 4.65 10.02
N HIS A 388 -16.06 4.91 10.39
CA HIS A 388 -16.51 6.24 10.81
C HIS A 388 -16.18 6.48 12.27
N ASN A 389 -15.58 7.63 12.58
CA ASN A 389 -15.21 8.00 13.95
C ASN A 389 -16.44 8.49 14.71
N GLU A 390 -16.75 7.82 15.83
CA GLU A 390 -17.88 8.17 16.71
C GLU A 390 -17.43 9.03 17.91
N GLY A 391 -16.15 9.43 17.94
CA GLY A 391 -15.50 10.19 19.01
C GLY A 391 -14.76 9.30 20.02
N GLU A 392 -13.88 9.93 20.82
CA GLU A 392 -13.10 9.26 21.88
C GLU A 392 -12.27 8.04 21.39
N GLY A 393 -11.89 8.03 20.11
CA GLY A 393 -11.14 6.92 19.49
C GLY A 393 -11.98 5.67 19.21
N MET A 394 -13.32 5.80 19.22
CA MET A 394 -14.26 4.73 18.88
C MET A 394 -14.69 4.85 17.42
N PHE A 395 -14.75 3.72 16.72
CA PHE A 395 -15.06 3.67 15.30
C PHE A 395 -16.15 2.64 15.01
N ARG A 396 -16.99 2.96 14.03
CA ARG A 396 -17.99 2.05 13.48
C ARG A 396 -17.66 1.72 12.04
N ASP A 397 -17.65 0.43 11.71
CA ASP A 397 -17.61 -0.01 10.32
C ASP A 397 -18.91 0.39 9.61
N VAL A 398 -18.82 1.25 8.59
CA VAL A 398 -19.95 1.73 7.79
C VAL A 398 -19.89 1.26 6.34
N THR A 399 -19.04 0.28 6.03
CA THR A 399 -18.64 -0.13 4.68
C THR A 399 -19.80 -0.41 3.74
N PHE A 400 -20.81 -1.17 4.17
CA PHE A 400 -21.98 -1.46 3.35
C PHE A 400 -22.90 -0.25 3.21
N HIS A 401 -23.12 0.49 4.30
CA HIS A 401 -23.96 1.69 4.30
C HIS A 401 -23.39 2.79 3.41
N ALA A 402 -22.06 2.92 3.38
CA ALA A 402 -21.35 3.92 2.60
C ALA A 402 -21.17 3.53 1.12
N GLY A 403 -21.61 2.33 0.69
CA GLY A 403 -21.55 1.91 -0.72
C GLY A 403 -20.25 1.22 -1.15
N HIS A 404 -19.37 0.89 -0.21
CA HIS A 404 -18.10 0.22 -0.49
C HIS A 404 -18.18 -1.31 -0.49
N GLY A 405 -19.15 -1.90 0.22
CA GLY A 405 -19.30 -3.35 0.39
C GLY A 405 -19.19 -4.16 -0.91
N GLU A 406 -20.28 -4.32 -1.67
CA GLU A 406 -20.24 -5.15 -2.89
C GLU A 406 -19.28 -4.63 -3.98
N THR A 407 -19.06 -3.32 -4.01
CA THR A 407 -18.28 -2.65 -5.04
C THR A 407 -16.79 -3.00 -4.98
N THR A 408 -16.27 -3.24 -3.77
CA THR A 408 -14.84 -3.49 -3.52
C THR A 408 -14.50 -4.97 -3.43
N LEU A 409 -15.45 -5.85 -3.07
CA LEU A 409 -15.24 -7.30 -2.91
C LEU A 409 -14.38 -7.97 -4.00
N PRO A 410 -14.55 -7.71 -5.32
CA PRO A 410 -13.76 -8.40 -6.33
C PRO A 410 -12.30 -7.92 -6.45
N PHE A 411 -11.98 -6.75 -5.88
CA PHE A 411 -10.69 -6.08 -5.99
C PHE A 411 -9.75 -6.48 -4.86
N LEU A 412 -8.45 -6.37 -5.09
CA LEU A 412 -7.42 -6.53 -4.07
C LEU A 412 -6.77 -5.15 -3.90
N GLY A 413 -7.11 -4.45 -2.83
CA GLY A 413 -6.73 -3.06 -2.61
C GLY A 413 -5.37 -2.91 -1.95
N TRP A 414 -4.70 -1.79 -2.24
CA TRP A 414 -3.40 -1.44 -1.68
C TRP A 414 -3.35 0.04 -1.27
N GLY A 415 -2.49 0.86 -1.89
CA GLY A 415 -2.46 2.30 -1.64
C GLY A 415 -3.84 2.94 -1.83
N THR A 416 -4.24 3.74 -0.85
CA THR A 416 -5.52 4.47 -0.81
C THR A 416 -5.31 5.88 -0.30
N SER A 417 -6.18 6.80 -0.67
CA SER A 417 -6.12 8.20 -0.20
C SER A 417 -7.49 8.85 -0.26
N PHE A 418 -7.76 9.71 0.72
CA PHE A 418 -8.81 10.71 0.63
C PHE A 418 -8.31 11.91 -0.19
N LEU A 419 -9.13 12.39 -1.12
CA LEU A 419 -8.81 13.52 -2.00
C LEU A 419 -10.08 14.30 -2.32
N ASP A 420 -9.97 15.56 -2.77
CA ASP A 420 -11.10 16.31 -3.31
C ASP A 420 -10.87 16.48 -4.82
N PHE A 421 -11.30 15.49 -5.62
CA PHE A 421 -10.90 15.47 -7.04
C PHE A 421 -11.71 16.43 -7.90
N ASP A 422 -12.88 16.85 -7.42
CA ASP A 422 -13.76 17.80 -8.14
C ASP A 422 -13.89 19.16 -7.46
N ASN A 423 -13.08 19.42 -6.43
CA ASN A 423 -12.97 20.67 -5.69
C ASN A 423 -14.30 21.14 -5.10
N ASP A 424 -15.06 20.20 -4.54
CA ASP A 424 -16.39 20.46 -4.01
C ASP A 424 -16.42 20.61 -2.47
N GLY A 425 -15.26 20.44 -1.83
CA GLY A 425 -15.04 20.55 -0.39
C GLY A 425 -15.20 19.22 0.36
N TRP A 426 -15.69 18.16 -0.27
CA TRP A 426 -15.88 16.84 0.34
C TRP A 426 -14.76 15.91 -0.06
N LYS A 427 -14.32 15.06 0.88
CA LYS A 427 -13.28 14.08 0.59
C LYS A 427 -13.91 12.90 -0.15
N ASP A 428 -13.51 12.76 -1.40
CA ASP A 428 -13.63 11.57 -2.22
C ASP A 428 -12.56 10.55 -1.83
N LEU A 429 -12.60 9.38 -2.46
CA LEU A 429 -11.68 8.29 -2.15
C LEU A 429 -11.15 7.61 -3.41
N ILE A 430 -9.85 7.33 -3.43
CA ILE A 430 -9.19 6.60 -4.51
C ILE A 430 -8.41 5.39 -3.99
N VAL A 431 -8.43 4.28 -4.73
CA VAL A 431 -7.77 3.02 -4.37
C VAL A 431 -7.00 2.43 -5.55
N ALA A 432 -5.71 2.19 -5.35
CA ALA A 432 -4.89 1.37 -6.25
C ALA A 432 -5.15 -0.11 -5.97
N ASN A 433 -5.30 -0.90 -7.04
CA ASN A 433 -5.63 -2.32 -6.92
C ASN A 433 -4.70 -3.18 -7.77
N GLY A 434 -4.59 -4.45 -7.39
CA GLY A 434 -3.89 -5.46 -8.17
C GLY A 434 -3.79 -6.76 -7.40
N HIS A 435 -4.21 -7.87 -7.99
CA HIS A 435 -4.18 -9.15 -7.31
C HIS A 435 -2.73 -9.59 -7.02
N VAL A 436 -2.53 -10.47 -6.04
CA VAL A 436 -1.20 -11.01 -5.72
C VAL A 436 -0.88 -12.27 -6.51
N TYR A 437 -1.89 -13.11 -6.76
CA TYR A 437 -1.76 -14.35 -7.53
C TYR A 437 -1.99 -14.11 -9.02
N PRO A 438 -0.99 -14.37 -9.91
CA PRO A 438 -1.19 -14.29 -11.36
C PRO A 438 -2.21 -15.31 -11.88
N VAL A 439 -2.38 -16.44 -11.19
CA VAL A 439 -3.24 -17.54 -11.64
C VAL A 439 -4.71 -17.16 -11.79
N VAL A 440 -5.17 -16.08 -11.13
CA VAL A 440 -6.56 -15.61 -11.25
C VAL A 440 -6.95 -15.26 -12.69
N ASP A 441 -5.99 -14.87 -13.54
CA ASP A 441 -6.26 -14.57 -14.94
C ASP A 441 -6.68 -15.80 -15.76
N ALA A 442 -6.29 -17.00 -15.31
CA ALA A 442 -6.69 -18.26 -15.90
C ALA A 442 -8.06 -18.76 -15.42
N GLN A 443 -8.71 -18.04 -14.48
CA GLN A 443 -9.91 -18.50 -13.77
C GLN A 443 -11.12 -17.61 -14.06
N ARG A 444 -12.33 -18.12 -13.78
CA ARG A 444 -13.61 -17.39 -13.94
C ARG A 444 -14.15 -16.86 -12.61
N TRP A 445 -13.26 -16.22 -11.86
CA TRP A 445 -13.51 -15.79 -10.49
C TRP A 445 -14.02 -14.35 -10.36
N GLY A 446 -14.22 -13.65 -11.48
CA GLY A 446 -14.65 -12.25 -11.49
C GLY A 446 -13.55 -11.27 -11.08
N THR A 447 -12.32 -11.71 -10.89
CA THR A 447 -11.16 -10.84 -10.66
C THR A 447 -10.10 -11.04 -11.75
N SER A 448 -9.04 -10.25 -11.69
CA SER A 448 -7.91 -10.28 -12.63
C SER A 448 -6.62 -9.85 -11.94
N TYR A 449 -5.47 -10.24 -12.49
CA TYR A 449 -4.18 -9.98 -11.86
C TYR A 449 -3.86 -8.48 -11.87
N ALA A 450 -3.98 -7.86 -13.05
CA ALA A 450 -4.04 -6.41 -13.18
C ALA A 450 -5.48 -5.93 -13.01
N GLN A 451 -5.70 -4.90 -12.18
CA GLN A 451 -7.01 -4.39 -11.82
C GLN A 451 -7.08 -2.87 -12.04
N GLN A 452 -8.28 -2.37 -12.33
CA GLN A 452 -8.55 -0.94 -12.45
C GLN A 452 -8.40 -0.23 -11.11
N VAL A 453 -7.94 1.02 -11.15
CA VAL A 453 -8.03 1.95 -10.03
C VAL A 453 -9.51 2.23 -9.75
N LEU A 454 -9.88 2.29 -8.47
CA LEU A 454 -11.23 2.68 -8.06
C LEU A 454 -11.22 4.13 -7.62
N LEU A 455 -12.19 4.91 -8.09
CA LEU A 455 -12.48 6.26 -7.61
C LEU A 455 -13.93 6.30 -7.13
N PHE A 456 -14.14 6.89 -5.97
CA PHE A 456 -15.42 7.01 -5.30
C PHE A 456 -15.69 8.47 -5.00
N ARG A 457 -16.79 9.00 -5.53
CA ARG A 457 -17.26 10.35 -5.23
C ARG A 457 -18.09 10.35 -3.96
N ASN A 458 -17.81 11.27 -3.06
CA ASN A 458 -18.62 11.50 -1.87
C ASN A 458 -19.99 12.09 -2.26
N LEU A 459 -21.08 11.48 -1.79
CA LEU A 459 -22.46 11.91 -2.09
C LEU A 459 -23.03 12.85 -1.01
N ARG A 460 -22.21 13.25 -0.03
CA ARG A 460 -22.52 14.23 1.02
C ARG A 460 -23.67 13.83 1.95
N ASN A 461 -23.86 12.52 2.09
CA ASN A 461 -24.93 11.93 2.87
C ASN A 461 -24.44 10.69 3.64
N GLY A 462 -23.12 10.61 3.89
CA GLY A 462 -22.47 9.44 4.52
C GLY A 462 -22.23 8.27 3.55
N SER A 463 -22.39 8.46 2.24
CA SER A 463 -22.15 7.41 1.25
C SER A 463 -21.38 7.90 0.03
N PHE A 464 -20.84 6.93 -0.72
CA PHE A 464 -20.03 7.16 -1.90
C PHE A 464 -20.62 6.49 -3.14
N GLY A 465 -20.48 7.16 -4.28
CA GLY A 465 -20.78 6.60 -5.59
C GLY A 465 -19.49 6.27 -6.34
N ARG A 466 -19.33 5.02 -6.79
CA ARG A 466 -18.20 4.67 -7.67
C ARG A 466 -18.28 5.50 -8.96
N VAL A 467 -17.20 6.22 -9.27
CA VAL A 467 -17.05 6.91 -10.55
C VAL A 467 -16.74 5.87 -11.63
N PRO A 468 -17.62 5.70 -12.64
CA PRO A 468 -17.38 4.73 -13.71
C PRO A 468 -16.21 5.17 -14.61
N ALA A 469 -15.48 4.20 -15.14
CA ALA A 469 -14.38 4.48 -16.07
C ALA A 469 -14.91 4.75 -17.49
N ALA A 470 -14.55 5.89 -18.07
CA ALA A 470 -14.82 6.16 -19.48
C ALA A 470 -13.80 5.45 -20.39
N PRO A 471 -14.16 5.05 -21.62
CA PRO A 471 -13.19 4.51 -22.56
C PRO A 471 -11.99 5.46 -22.75
N GLY A 472 -10.79 4.95 -22.48
CA GLY A 472 -9.53 5.71 -22.63
C GLY A 472 -9.15 6.61 -21.45
N SER A 473 -9.95 6.68 -20.38
CA SER A 473 -9.54 7.40 -19.17
C SER A 473 -8.51 6.62 -18.35
N GLY A 474 -7.81 7.29 -17.43
CA GLY A 474 -6.87 6.65 -16.51
C GLY A 474 -7.53 5.57 -15.64
N LEU A 475 -8.80 5.77 -15.26
CA LEU A 475 -9.60 4.78 -14.52
C LEU A 475 -9.92 3.51 -15.34
N ALA A 476 -9.82 3.57 -16.66
CA ALA A 476 -10.04 2.39 -17.51
C ALA A 476 -8.83 1.45 -17.53
N VAL A 477 -7.64 1.94 -17.16
CA VAL A 477 -6.39 1.19 -17.18
C VAL A 477 -6.35 0.17 -16.05
N ALA A 478 -6.03 -1.08 -16.37
CA ALA A 478 -5.82 -2.13 -15.38
C ALA A 478 -4.32 -2.32 -15.13
N ILE A 479 -3.90 -2.26 -13.86
CA ILE A 479 -2.51 -2.32 -13.43
C ILE A 479 -2.32 -3.27 -12.25
N ARG A 480 -1.08 -3.62 -11.94
CA ARG A 480 -0.73 -4.30 -10.69
C ARG A 480 -0.33 -3.24 -9.66
N GLY A 481 -1.30 -2.43 -9.25
CA GLY A 481 -1.09 -1.33 -8.30
C GLY A 481 -0.68 -1.86 -6.94
N ARG A 482 0.25 -1.15 -6.28
CA ARG A 482 0.74 -1.43 -4.91
C ARG A 482 0.81 -0.12 -4.13
N GLY A 483 1.63 0.83 -4.58
CA GLY A 483 1.63 2.19 -4.06
C GLY A 483 0.59 3.09 -4.75
N LEU A 484 0.17 4.13 -4.04
CA LEU A 484 -0.60 5.26 -4.55
C LEU A 484 -0.11 6.54 -3.86
N ALA A 485 0.05 7.61 -4.61
CA ALA A 485 0.29 8.96 -4.10
C ALA A 485 -0.59 9.93 -4.91
N VAL A 486 -1.04 11.00 -4.25
CA VAL A 486 -1.84 12.06 -4.86
C VAL A 486 -1.07 13.37 -4.70
N GLY A 487 -0.99 14.17 -5.74
CA GLY A 487 -0.30 15.46 -5.74
C GLY A 487 -0.60 16.25 -7.00
N ASP A 488 -0.38 17.56 -6.94
CA ASP A 488 -0.50 18.45 -8.09
C ASP A 488 0.85 18.50 -8.83
N LEU A 489 0.85 18.20 -10.13
CA LEU A 489 2.06 17.92 -10.90
C LEU A 489 2.20 18.73 -12.20
N ASP A 490 1.27 19.67 -12.49
CA ASP A 490 1.20 20.38 -13.78
C ASP A 490 1.57 21.86 -13.80
#